data_AF-A0A2N6D2S8-F1
#
_entry.id   AF-A0A2N6D2S8-F1
#
_cell.length_a   1.000
_cell.length_b   1.000
_cell.length_c   1.000
_cell.angle_alpha   90.00
_cell.angle_beta   90.00
_cell.angle_gamma   90.00
#
_symmetry.space_group_name_H-M   'P 1'
#
loop_
_entity.id
_entity.type
_entity.pdbx_description
1 polymer ?
#
loop_
_entity_poly.entity_id
_entity_poly.type
_entity_poly.pdbx_seq_one_letter_code
_entity_poly.pdbx_strand_id
1 'polypeptide(L)'
;MNLRSDQLKKLYALKLSREKLIPFAMLTCRNYRANWHHRLLAEKLMELEQGDNYRLMVLMPPRHGKSELASIRFPAWFLGRNPDYRVIATSYSARLAENFGRKVRDLVADPKFPLIFDGVSLS
;
A
#
# COMPACT_ATOMS: atom_id res chain seq x y z
N MET A 1 -12.21 0.58 31.25
CA MET A 1 -12.42 -0.51 30.26
C MET A 1 -11.07 -1.13 29.93
N ASN A 2 -10.74 -2.29 30.50
CA ASN A 2 -9.49 -3.00 30.21
C ASN A 2 -9.63 -3.81 28.92
N LEU A 3 -9.12 -3.29 27.79
CA LEU A 3 -8.97 -4.09 26.58
C LEU A 3 -7.98 -5.24 26.86
N ARG A 4 -8.34 -6.48 26.46
CA ARG A 4 -7.40 -7.62 26.50
C ARG A 4 -6.19 -7.31 25.61
N SER A 5 -4.99 -7.72 26.03
CA SER A 5 -3.71 -7.47 25.33
C SER A 5 -3.77 -7.72 23.82
N ASP A 6 -4.50 -8.76 23.39
CA ASP A 6 -4.62 -9.13 21.98
C ASP A 6 -5.46 -8.14 21.14
N GLN A 7 -6.48 -7.52 21.74
CA GLN A 7 -7.26 -6.49 21.05
C GLN A 7 -6.42 -5.23 20.83
N LEU A 8 -5.59 -4.85 21.81
CA LEU A 8 -4.66 -3.73 21.68
C LEU A 8 -3.63 -3.97 20.58
N LYS A 9 -3.07 -5.19 20.48
CA LYS A 9 -2.14 -5.56 19.40
C LYS A 9 -2.79 -5.44 18.02
N LYS A 10 -4.04 -5.90 17.89
CA LYS A 10 -4.78 -5.80 16.63
C LYS A 10 -5.03 -4.34 16.24
N LEU A 11 -5.51 -3.51 17.16
CA LEU A 11 -5.73 -2.08 16.92
C LEU A 11 -4.42 -1.36 16.56
N TYR A 12 -3.33 -1.69 17.25
CA TYR A 12 -2.01 -1.14 16.95
C TYR A 12 -1.55 -1.51 15.54
N ALA A 13 -1.74 -2.77 15.12
CA ALA A 13 -1.37 -3.22 13.77
C ALA A 13 -2.19 -2.51 12.67
N LEU A 14 -3.49 -2.28 12.90
CA LEU A 14 -4.35 -1.54 11.97
C LEU A 14 -3.92 -0.08 11.87
N LYS A 15 -3.71 0.60 13.01
CA LYS A 15 -3.22 1.98 13.06
C LYS A 15 -1.88 2.12 12.35
N LEU A 16 -0.94 1.21 12.64
CA LEU A 16 0.39 1.22 12.03
C LEU A 16 0.32 0.97 10.51
N SER A 17 -0.60 0.12 10.04
CA SER A 17 -0.84 -0.12 8.61
C SER A 17 -1.43 1.10 7.91
N ARG A 18 -2.26 1.88 8.60
CA ARG A 18 -2.77 3.16 8.07
C ARG A 18 -1.64 4.18 7.91
N GLU A 19 -0.68 4.21 8.83
CA GLU A 19 0.39 5.21 8.86
C GLU A 19 1.63 4.84 8.04
N LYS A 20 1.91 3.55 7.84
CA LYS A 20 3.15 3.07 7.22
C LYS A 20 2.89 2.02 6.14
N LEU A 21 3.56 2.17 5.00
CA LEU A 21 3.37 1.30 3.84
C LEU A 21 3.85 -0.15 4.06
N ILE A 22 4.96 -0.37 4.77
CA ILE A 22 5.48 -1.74 5.02
C ILE A 22 4.52 -2.57 5.90
N PRO A 23 4.05 -2.07 7.06
CA PRO A 23 3.01 -2.72 7.85
C PRO A 23 1.75 -3.02 7.02
N PHE A 24 1.30 -2.08 6.19
CA PHE A 24 0.19 -2.32 5.26
C PHE A 24 0.46 -3.48 4.29
N ALA A 25 1.64 -3.53 3.68
CA ALA A 25 2.02 -4.60 2.77
C ALA A 25 2.06 -5.97 3.49
N MET A 26 2.58 -6.02 4.73
CA MET A 26 2.61 -7.24 5.54
C MET A 26 1.21 -7.71 5.96
N LEU A 27 0.29 -6.78 6.26
CA LEU A 27 -1.08 -7.09 6.66
C LEU A 27 -1.92 -7.60 5.48
N THR A 28 -1.72 -7.01 4.30
CA THR A 28 -2.51 -7.32 3.10
C THR A 28 -1.92 -8.43 2.23
N CYS A 29 -0.65 -8.79 2.44
CA CYS A 29 0.00 -9.90 1.77
C CYS A 29 0.65 -10.82 2.80
N ARG A 30 -0.01 -11.96 3.06
CA ARG A 30 0.35 -12.91 4.15
C ARG A 30 1.82 -13.31 4.18
N ASN A 31 2.46 -13.41 3.01
CA ASN A 31 3.83 -13.90 2.88
C ASN A 31 4.84 -12.78 2.60
N TYR A 32 4.45 -11.51 2.71
CA TYR A 32 5.34 -10.39 2.45
C TYR A 32 6.38 -10.23 3.55
N ARG A 33 7.66 -10.37 3.20
CA ARG A 33 8.80 -10.16 4.10
C ARG A 33 9.59 -8.95 3.64
N ALA A 34 9.50 -7.86 4.40
CA ALA A 34 10.23 -6.65 4.10
C ALA A 34 11.74 -6.84 4.37
N ASN A 35 12.57 -6.45 3.41
CA ASN A 35 14.01 -6.35 3.56
C ASN A 35 14.41 -4.86 3.56
N TRP A 36 15.68 -4.54 3.80
CA TRP A 36 16.16 -3.16 3.92
C TRP A 36 15.78 -2.29 2.70
N HIS A 37 15.91 -2.82 1.48
CA HIS A 37 15.57 -2.09 0.25
C HIS A 37 14.07 -1.88 0.08
N HIS A 38 13.23 -2.79 0.59
CA HIS A 38 11.78 -2.59 0.62
C HIS A 38 11.43 -1.44 1.57
N ARG A 39 12.10 -1.33 2.72
CA ARG A 39 11.89 -0.25 3.69
C ARG A 39 12.31 1.09 3.11
N LEU A 40 13.47 1.16 2.46
CA LEU A 40 13.94 2.36 1.77
C LEU A 40 12.99 2.79 0.65
N LEU A 41 12.54 1.84 -0.19
CA LEU A 41 11.56 2.14 -1.23
C LEU A 41 10.24 2.65 -0.62
N ALA A 42 9.76 2.02 0.46
CA ALA A 42 8.55 2.46 1.13
C ALA A 42 8.67 3.87 1.70
N GLU A 43 9.81 4.21 2.29
CA GLU A 43 10.12 5.55 2.78
C GLU A 43 10.02 6.57 1.66
N LYS A 44 10.69 6.33 0.52
CA LYS A 44 10.63 7.21 -0.65
C LYS A 44 9.24 7.34 -1.26
N LEU A 45 8.44 6.28 -1.22
CA LEU A 45 7.04 6.33 -1.65
C LEU A 45 6.16 7.13 -0.67
N MET A 46 6.41 7.04 0.64
CA MET A 46 5.69 7.84 1.63
C MET A 46 6.06 9.33 1.54
N GLU A 47 7.32 9.67 1.22
CA GLU A 47 7.72 11.05 0.91
C GLU A 47 6.94 11.62 -0.30
N LEU A 48 6.60 10.79 -1.29
CA LEU A 48 5.73 11.21 -2.40
C LEU A 48 4.29 11.50 -1.94
N GLU A 49 3.77 10.71 -1.00
CA GLU A 49 2.41 10.92 -0.47
C GLU A 49 2.31 12.19 0.37
N GLN A 50 3.36 12.53 1.12
CA GLN A 50 3.43 13.74 1.94
C GLN A 50 3.60 15.02 1.11
N GLY A 51 4.02 14.90 -0.16
CA GLY A 51 4.29 16.05 -1.03
C GLY A 51 5.69 16.64 -0.88
N ASP A 52 6.57 16.01 -0.09
CA ASP A 52 7.97 16.41 0.06
C ASP A 52 8.78 16.15 -1.22
N ASN A 53 8.35 15.16 -2.00
CA ASN A 53 8.93 14.81 -3.30
C ASN A 53 7.83 14.67 -4.35
N TYR A 54 8.06 15.22 -5.54
CA TYR A 54 7.08 15.16 -6.64
C TYR A 54 7.44 14.11 -7.71
N ARG A 55 8.68 13.62 -7.72
CA ARG A 55 9.20 12.73 -8.78
C ARG A 55 10.17 11.71 -8.18
N LEU A 56 9.87 10.43 -8.35
CA LEU A 56 10.72 9.32 -7.92
C LEU A 56 10.98 8.36 -9.09
N MET A 57 12.25 8.02 -9.31
CA MET A 57 12.65 6.96 -10.23
C MET A 57 13.24 5.79 -9.43
N VAL A 58 12.70 4.58 -9.61
CA VAL A 58 13.09 3.40 -8.84
C VAL A 58 13.89 2.44 -9.72
N LEU A 59 15.22 2.41 -9.55
CA LEU A 59 16.11 1.48 -10.25
C LEU A 59 16.45 0.30 -9.33
N MET A 60 15.70 -0.79 -9.48
CA MET A 60 15.92 -2.04 -8.74
C MET A 60 15.88 -3.25 -9.68
N PRO A 61 16.64 -4.32 -9.41
CA PRO A 61 16.66 -5.49 -10.28
C PRO A 61 15.30 -6.20 -10.33
N PRO A 62 15.06 -7.05 -11.35
CA PRO A 62 13.84 -7.84 -11.43
C PRO A 62 13.71 -8.77 -10.22
N ARG A 63 12.46 -9.10 -9.83
CA ARG A 63 12.14 -9.97 -8.68
C ARG A 63 12.52 -9.44 -7.29
N HIS A 64 12.80 -8.15 -7.15
CA HIS A 64 13.08 -7.49 -5.86
C HIS A 64 11.87 -6.73 -5.29
N GLY A 65 10.65 -7.22 -5.54
CA GLY A 65 9.43 -6.65 -4.94
C GLY A 65 9.04 -5.23 -5.37
N LYS A 66 9.82 -4.55 -6.22
CA LYS A 66 9.57 -3.14 -6.58
C LYS A 66 8.17 -2.88 -7.14
N SER A 67 7.70 -3.72 -8.06
CA SER A 67 6.37 -3.57 -8.68
C SER A 67 5.24 -3.99 -7.73
N GLU A 68 5.50 -4.95 -6.84
CA GLU A 68 4.55 -5.31 -5.79
C GLU A 68 4.30 -4.10 -4.88
N LEU A 69 5.38 -3.46 -4.43
CA LEU A 69 5.28 -2.33 -3.51
C LEU A 69 4.80 -1.05 -4.21
N ALA A 70 5.43 -0.65 -5.33
CA ALA A 70 5.17 0.63 -5.98
C ALA A 70 3.97 0.64 -6.94
N SER A 71 3.60 -0.50 -7.54
CA SER A 71 2.51 -0.57 -8.54
C SER A 71 1.22 -1.19 -8.02
N ILE A 72 1.24 -1.84 -6.85
CA ILE A 72 0.06 -2.47 -6.25
C ILE A 72 -0.21 -1.95 -4.83
N ARG A 73 0.72 -2.17 -3.89
CA ARG A 73 0.47 -1.85 -2.47
C ARG A 73 0.41 -0.34 -2.24
N PHE A 74 1.33 0.41 -2.82
CA PHE A 74 1.39 1.86 -2.65
C PHE A 74 0.15 2.57 -3.22
N PRO A 75 -0.30 2.32 -4.46
CA PRO A 75 -1.54 2.92 -4.97
C PRO A 75 -2.76 2.63 -4.08
N ALA A 76 -2.93 1.41 -3.59
CA ALA A 76 -4.04 1.07 -2.71
C ALA A 76 -3.94 1.78 -1.36
N TRP A 77 -2.75 1.79 -0.74
CA TRP A 77 -2.49 2.50 0.51
C TRP A 77 -2.70 4.01 0.36
N PHE A 78 -2.22 4.58 -0.74
CA PHE A 78 -2.36 6.00 -1.08
C PHE A 78 -3.83 6.39 -1.23
N LEU A 79 -4.62 5.64 -2.01
CA LEU A 79 -6.06 5.88 -2.17
C LEU A 79 -6.84 5.69 -0.86
N GLY A 80 -6.42 4.73 -0.02
CA GLY A 80 -6.99 4.55 1.31
C GLY A 80 -6.86 5.78 2.21
N ARG A 81 -5.76 6.53 2.06
CA ARG A 81 -5.50 7.77 2.81
C ARG A 81 -6.04 9.01 2.12
N ASN A 82 -6.10 8.99 0.79
CA ASN A 82 -6.39 10.12 -0.07
C ASN A 82 -7.53 9.74 -1.06
N PRO A 83 -8.76 9.53 -0.57
CA PRO A 83 -9.87 9.01 -1.39
C PRO A 83 -10.29 9.92 -2.54
N ASP A 84 -10.07 11.24 -2.40
CA ASP A 84 -10.41 12.23 -3.43
C ASP A 84 -9.37 12.32 -4.56
N TYR A 85 -8.23 11.65 -4.41
CA TYR A 85 -7.14 11.67 -5.37
C TYR A 85 -7.32 10.61 -6.46
N ARG A 86 -6.64 10.83 -7.59
CA ARG A 86 -6.65 9.91 -8.73
C ARG A 86 -5.25 9.34 -8.96
N VAL A 87 -5.18 8.03 -9.16
CA VAL A 87 -3.93 7.33 -9.50
C VAL A 87 -4.05 6.77 -10.91
N ILE A 88 -3.06 7.08 -11.76
CA ILE A 88 -2.95 6.54 -13.12
C ILE A 88 -1.76 5.59 -13.15
N ALA A 89 -2.00 4.33 -13.52
CA ALA A 89 -0.95 3.34 -13.76
C ALA A 89 -0.66 3.25 -15.26
N THR A 90 0.61 3.42 -15.64
CA THR A 90 1.08 3.26 -17.03
C THR A 90 2.18 2.22 -17.08
N SER A 91 2.28 1.50 -18.21
CA SER A 91 3.33 0.53 -18.43
C SER A 91 3.57 0.33 -19.92
N TYR A 92 4.60 -0.44 -20.29
CA TYR A 92 4.91 -0.76 -21.67
C TYR A 92 3.74 -1.37 -22.46
N SER A 93 2.86 -2.13 -21.80
CA SER A 93 1.66 -2.69 -22.45
C SER A 93 0.39 -2.34 -21.68
N ALA A 94 -0.72 -2.13 -22.41
CA ALA A 94 -2.03 -1.89 -21.81
C ALA A 94 -2.43 -3.03 -20.85
N ARG A 95 -2.23 -4.28 -21.28
CA ARG A 95 -2.53 -5.47 -20.47
C ARG A 95 -1.79 -5.49 -19.13
N LEU A 96 -0.53 -5.07 -19.09
CA LEU A 96 0.24 -5.04 -17.84
C LEU A 96 -0.27 -3.93 -16.91
N ALA A 97 -0.61 -2.76 -17.45
CA ALA A 97 -1.21 -1.67 -16.67
C ALA A 97 -2.59 -2.07 -16.10
N GLU A 98 -3.45 -2.68 -16.93
CA GLU A 98 -4.76 -3.21 -16.50
C GLU A 98 -4.63 -4.26 -15.40
N ASN A 99 -3.63 -5.14 -15.49
CA ASN A 99 -3.36 -6.14 -14.46
C ASN A 99 -3.01 -5.49 -13.12
N PHE A 100 -2.21 -4.42 -13.11
CA PHE A 100 -1.92 -3.68 -11.87
C PHE A 100 -3.18 -3.00 -11.33
N GLY A 101 -3.95 -2.33 -12.19
CA GLY A 101 -5.21 -1.69 -11.80
C GLY A 101 -6.21 -2.67 -11.18
N ARG A 102 -6.36 -3.86 -11.79
CA ARG A 102 -7.20 -4.94 -11.24
C ARG A 102 -6.74 -5.36 -9.84
N LYS A 103 -5.43 -5.62 -9.66
CA LYS A 103 -4.88 -6.00 -8.34
C LYS A 103 -5.06 -4.93 -7.28
N VAL A 104 -4.94 -3.64 -7.64
CA VAL A 104 -5.22 -2.53 -6.72
C VAL A 104 -6.70 -2.53 -6.34
N ARG A 105 -7.61 -2.68 -7.30
CA ARG A 105 -9.05 -2.76 -7.04
C ARG A 105 -9.41 -3.94 -6.14
N ASP A 106 -8.89 -5.12 -6.45
CA ASP A 106 -9.12 -6.34 -5.65
C ASP A 106 -8.63 -6.14 -4.21
N LEU A 107 -7.52 -5.43 -4.03
CA LEU A 107 -6.97 -5.11 -2.71
C LEU A 107 -7.84 -4.10 -1.94
N VAL A 108 -8.38 -3.09 -2.62
CA VAL A 108 -9.31 -2.13 -2.00
C VAL A 108 -10.65 -2.79 -1.66
N ALA A 109 -11.08 -3.77 -2.46
CA ALA A 109 -12.29 -4.55 -2.21
C ALA A 109 -12.13 -5.60 -1.10
N ASP A 110 -10.91 -5.87 -0.62
CA ASP A 110 -10.67 -6.86 0.44
C ASP A 110 -11.37 -6.43 1.75
N PRO A 111 -12.10 -7.32 2.45
CA PRO A 111 -12.79 -6.99 3.70
C PRO A 111 -11.90 -6.42 4.81
N LYS A 112 -10.57 -6.59 4.73
CA LYS A 112 -9.61 -6.00 5.66
C LYS A 112 -9.32 -4.53 5.36
N PHE A 113 -9.51 -4.09 4.12
CA PHE A 113 -9.21 -2.72 3.70
C PHE A 113 -10.00 -1.67 4.52
N PRO A 114 -11.33 -1.78 4.69
CA PRO A 114 -12.09 -0.83 5.52
C PRO A 114 -11.73 -0.91 7.01
N LEU A 115 -11.08 -1.98 7.48
CA LEU A 115 -10.56 -2.05 8.85
C LEU A 115 -9.31 -1.18 9.06
N ILE A 116 -8.64 -0.80 7.97
CA ILE A 116 -7.42 0.02 7.97
C ILE A 116 -7.78 1.49 7.63
N PHE A 117 -8.63 1.67 6.63
CA PHE A 117 -9.04 2.96 6.10
C PHE A 117 -10.56 3.13 6.19
N ASP A 118 -11.00 4.02 7.07
CA ASP A 118 -12.42 4.33 7.20
C ASP A 118 -12.91 5.16 6.01
N GLY A 119 -14.12 4.89 5.51
CA GLY A 119 -14.80 5.74 4.53
C GLY A 119 -14.39 5.54 3.06
N VAL A 120 -13.51 4.57 2.75
CA VAL A 120 -13.14 4.25 1.37
C VAL A 120 -13.90 3.03 0.89
N SER A 121 -14.76 3.21 -0.12
CA SER A 121 -15.48 2.13 -0.78
C SER A 121 -15.43 2.30 -2.30
N LEU A 122 -15.44 1.19 -3.03
CA LEU A 122 -15.59 1.23 -4.48
C LEU A 122 -17.06 1.49 -4.79
N SER A 123 -17.32 2.51 -5.61
CA SER A 123 -18.63 2.77 -6.22
C SER A 123 -18.97 1.74 -7.30
#